data_AF-A0A6N3JY62-F1
#
_entry.id   AF-A0A6N3JY62-F1
#
_cell.length_a   1.000
_cell.length_b   1.000
_cell.length_c   1.000
_cell.angle_alpha   90.00
_cell.angle_beta   90.00
_cell.angle_gamma   90.00
#
_symmetry.space_group_name_H-M   'P 1'
#
loop_
_entity.id
_entity.type
_entity.pdbx_description
1 polymer ?
#
loop_
_entity_poly.entity_id
_entity_poly.type
_entity_poly.pdbx_seq_one_letter_code
_entity_poly.pdbx_strand_id
1 'polypeptide(L)'
;MTKTTRRAGGPSWAAEFPVDCAPITLDADAVLAVYPDGNIPSGATIALVTATNRWAPYGGSTEEVQTVTITGTPTGGTYTLTYSGQTTAAIPYNATAAQVRTALEALSNIGAGNVTTSGGPHPGTAVSVTFTGALANTNVAQMTASGASLTGGSSPTVTVTTATGGGTDLGSGGTETAKGFLLNERQVRAGRHVDAALYYRGRVYEDLLPANGGFDAQARAELSPNIYFDKVGA
;
A
#
# COMPACT_ATOMS: atom_id res chain seq x y z
N MET A 1 36.24 15.95 11.22
CA MET A 1 35.69 14.58 11.37
C MET A 1 34.95 14.51 12.68
N THR A 2 33.70 14.95 12.71
CA THR A 2 32.87 14.85 13.92
C THR A 2 32.30 13.45 13.93
N LYS A 3 32.98 12.57 14.67
CA LYS A 3 32.59 11.19 14.89
C LYS A 3 31.19 11.21 15.52
N THR A 4 30.14 10.88 14.77
CA THR A 4 28.78 10.70 15.29
C THR A 4 28.78 9.45 16.18
N THR A 5 29.27 9.61 17.40
CA THR A 5 29.39 8.54 18.38
C THR A 5 28.00 8.03 18.72
N ARG A 6 27.70 6.77 18.39
CA ARG A 6 26.65 5.97 19.03
C ARG A 6 26.78 6.13 20.55
N ARG A 7 25.96 6.96 21.19
CA ARG A 7 25.96 7.08 22.66
C ARG A 7 25.16 5.91 23.24
N ALA A 8 25.74 5.28 24.26
CA ALA A 8 25.31 3.97 24.77
C ALA A 8 23.88 3.98 25.35
N GLY A 9 23.13 2.89 25.12
CA GLY A 9 21.87 2.58 25.82
C GLY A 9 20.61 2.48 24.94
N GLY A 10 20.67 2.88 23.66
CA GLY A 10 19.52 2.80 22.74
C GLY A 10 19.65 1.75 21.63
N PRO A 11 18.56 1.43 20.91
CA PRO A 11 18.55 0.47 19.80
C PRO A 11 19.51 0.86 18.66
N SER A 12 20.01 -0.16 17.95
CA SER A 12 21.05 -0.01 16.93
C SER A 12 20.68 0.90 15.75
N TRP A 13 19.39 1.04 15.46
CA TRP A 13 18.87 1.86 14.36
C TRP A 13 18.73 3.34 14.70
N ALA A 14 18.71 3.73 15.98
CA ALA A 14 18.64 5.15 16.34
C ALA A 14 20.05 5.72 16.59
N ALA A 15 20.36 6.81 15.89
CA ALA A 15 21.70 7.39 15.84
C ALA A 15 21.99 8.36 16.98
N GLU A 16 20.95 8.90 17.62
CA GLU A 16 21.05 9.82 18.75
C GLU A 16 20.19 9.34 19.94
N PHE A 17 20.72 9.50 21.17
CA PHE A 17 20.06 9.30 22.47
C PHE A 17 20.66 10.24 23.54
N PRO A 18 19.89 10.73 24.52
CA PRO A 18 18.45 10.50 24.74
C PRO A 18 17.57 11.24 23.73
N VAL A 19 16.36 10.73 23.51
CA VAL A 19 15.42 11.27 22.50
C VAL A 19 14.06 11.57 23.09
N ASP A 20 13.32 12.44 22.40
CA ASP A 20 11.92 12.68 22.67
C ASP A 20 11.11 11.43 22.27
N CYS A 21 10.71 10.67 23.28
CA CYS A 21 9.80 9.54 23.12
C CYS A 21 8.42 9.90 23.68
N ALA A 22 7.37 9.44 23.01
CA ALA A 22 5.99 9.57 23.50
C ALA A 22 5.49 8.21 24.03
N PRO A 23 4.81 8.17 25.20
CA PRO A 23 4.11 6.97 25.60
C PRO A 23 2.93 6.73 24.65
N ILE A 24 2.77 5.47 24.23
CA ILE A 24 1.71 5.04 23.34
C ILE A 24 1.10 3.73 23.84
N THR A 25 -0.12 3.43 23.44
CA THR A 25 -0.77 2.13 23.70
C THR A 25 -1.04 1.45 22.37
N LEU A 26 -0.42 0.28 22.18
CA LEU A 26 -0.55 -0.52 20.97
C LEU A 26 -1.89 -1.26 20.93
N ASP A 27 -2.55 -1.20 19.78
CA ASP A 27 -3.75 -1.98 19.49
C ASP A 27 -3.35 -3.43 19.19
N ALA A 28 -3.71 -4.36 20.07
CA ALA A 28 -3.24 -5.73 19.97
C ALA A 28 -3.85 -6.46 18.77
N ASP A 29 -5.08 -6.14 18.40
CA ASP A 29 -5.78 -6.81 17.31
C ASP A 29 -5.21 -6.31 15.96
N ALA A 30 -4.91 -5.01 15.86
CA ALA A 30 -4.23 -4.45 14.70
C ALA A 30 -2.76 -4.92 14.59
N VAL A 31 -2.05 -5.04 15.71
CA VAL A 31 -0.68 -5.60 15.70
C VAL A 31 -0.70 -7.05 15.24
N LEU A 32 -1.63 -7.88 15.72
CA LEU A 32 -1.72 -9.29 15.33
C LEU A 32 -2.14 -9.51 13.86
N ALA A 33 -2.81 -8.54 13.26
CA ALA A 33 -3.08 -8.55 11.82
C ALA A 33 -1.80 -8.42 10.97
N VAL A 34 -0.78 -7.73 11.48
CA VAL A 34 0.50 -7.50 10.80
C VAL A 34 1.59 -8.47 11.24
N TYR A 35 1.63 -8.79 12.53
CA TYR A 35 2.55 -9.72 13.18
C TYR A 35 1.77 -10.87 13.83
N PRO A 36 1.46 -11.96 13.11
CA PRO A 36 0.65 -13.05 13.64
C PRO A 36 1.26 -13.78 14.85
N ASP A 37 2.58 -13.72 15.00
CA ASP A 37 3.33 -14.20 16.17
C ASP A 37 3.21 -13.27 17.39
N GLY A 38 2.65 -12.07 17.19
CA GLY A 38 2.48 -11.02 18.19
C GLY A 38 3.78 -10.31 18.55
N ASN A 39 4.89 -10.55 17.85
CA ASN A 39 6.17 -9.93 18.14
C ASN A 39 6.44 -8.75 17.20
N ILE A 40 6.31 -7.53 17.70
CA ILE A 40 6.61 -6.32 16.93
C ILE A 40 8.05 -5.88 17.19
N PRO A 41 8.93 -5.85 16.16
CA PRO A 41 10.34 -5.56 16.34
C PRO A 41 10.59 -4.10 16.72
N SER A 42 11.66 -3.85 17.47
CA SER A 42 12.20 -2.49 17.65
C SER A 42 12.54 -1.89 16.28
N GLY A 43 12.12 -0.65 16.03
CA GLY A 43 12.29 0.03 14.74
C GLY A 43 11.13 -0.21 13.76
N ALA A 44 10.07 -0.93 14.16
CA ALA A 44 8.85 -0.97 13.37
C ALA A 44 8.23 0.43 13.24
N THR A 45 7.80 0.82 12.05
CA THR A 45 7.07 2.05 11.79
C THR A 45 5.69 1.97 12.42
N ILE A 46 5.29 3.02 13.14
CA ILE A 46 4.04 3.07 13.90
C ILE A 46 3.17 4.23 13.41
N ALA A 47 1.85 3.99 13.36
CA ALA A 47 0.83 4.98 13.03
C ALA A 47 -0.32 4.98 14.06
N LEU A 48 -1.10 6.06 14.10
CA LEU A 48 -2.19 6.25 15.06
C LEU A 48 -3.52 5.79 14.47
N VAL A 49 -4.06 4.66 14.92
CA VAL A 49 -5.44 4.26 14.64
C VAL A 49 -6.44 5.28 15.25
N THR A 50 -6.77 6.36 14.56
CA THR A 50 -7.87 7.32 14.81
C THR A 50 -9.21 6.66 15.18
N ALA A 51 -9.59 5.52 14.58
CA ALA A 51 -10.87 4.86 14.92
C ALA A 51 -10.91 4.36 16.38
N THR A 52 -9.79 3.86 16.90
CA THR A 52 -9.67 3.35 18.26
C THR A 52 -8.88 4.28 19.19
N ASN A 53 -8.35 5.38 18.64
CA ASN A 53 -7.35 6.26 19.24
C ASN A 53 -6.18 5.50 19.87
N ARG A 54 -5.72 4.43 19.20
CA ARG A 54 -4.62 3.56 19.62
C ARG A 54 -3.56 3.46 18.53
N TRP A 55 -2.42 2.86 18.84
CA TRP A 55 -1.28 2.83 17.93
C TRP A 55 -1.10 1.45 17.32
N ALA A 56 -0.71 1.36 16.05
CA ALA A 56 -0.53 0.08 15.37
C ALA A 56 0.68 0.15 14.42
N PRO A 57 1.18 -1.00 13.95
CA PRO A 57 2.15 -1.03 12.87
C PRO A 57 1.59 -0.26 11.68
N TYR A 58 2.45 0.53 11.05
CA TYR A 58 2.12 1.17 9.80
C TYR A 58 1.87 0.11 8.73
N GLY A 59 0.70 0.19 8.08
CA GLY A 59 0.23 -0.82 7.12
C GLY A 59 0.89 -0.75 5.74
N GLY A 60 1.73 0.27 5.48
CA GLY A 60 2.25 0.56 4.15
C GLY A 60 1.22 1.22 3.25
N SER A 61 1.67 1.67 2.08
CA SER A 61 0.80 1.89 0.93
C SER A 61 0.70 0.62 0.09
N THR A 62 -0.49 0.18 -0.29
CA THR A 62 -0.67 -0.90 -1.27
C THR A 62 -0.82 -0.33 -2.67
N GLU A 63 -0.40 -1.09 -3.69
CA GLU A 63 -0.77 -0.78 -5.07
C GLU A 63 -2.28 -0.97 -5.26
N GLU A 64 -2.92 -0.08 -6.00
CA GLU A 64 -4.34 -0.25 -6.33
C GLU A 64 -4.51 -1.44 -7.27
N VAL A 65 -5.47 -2.32 -6.96
CA VAL A 65 -5.90 -3.40 -7.85
C VAL A 65 -7.37 -3.23 -8.19
N GLN A 66 -7.66 -3.06 -9.47
CA GLN A 66 -9.03 -3.06 -10.00
C GLN A 66 -9.25 -4.29 -10.89
N THR A 67 -10.39 -4.96 -10.72
CA THR A 67 -10.72 -6.18 -11.44
C THR A 67 -11.76 -5.90 -12.51
N VAL A 68 -11.47 -6.30 -13.74
CA VAL A 68 -12.38 -6.22 -14.89
C VAL A 68 -13.01 -7.60 -15.12
N THR A 69 -14.34 -7.65 -15.07
CA THR A 69 -15.12 -8.89 -15.24
C THR A 69 -16.11 -8.74 -16.38
N ILE A 70 -16.26 -9.78 -17.19
CA ILE A 70 -17.29 -9.87 -18.22
C ILE A 70 -18.29 -10.95 -17.83
N THR A 71 -19.58 -10.62 -17.81
CA THR A 71 -20.67 -11.58 -17.56
C THR A 71 -21.56 -11.74 -18.80
N GLY A 72 -22.51 -12.66 -18.77
CA GLY A 72 -23.44 -12.93 -19.87
C GLY A 72 -22.83 -13.67 -21.06
N THR A 73 -21.57 -14.13 -20.95
CA THR A 73 -20.88 -15.00 -21.94
C THR A 73 -21.01 -14.52 -23.39
N PRO A 74 -20.53 -13.30 -23.73
CA PRO A 74 -20.55 -12.83 -25.10
C PRO A 74 -19.75 -13.77 -26.01
N THR A 75 -20.17 -13.90 -27.27
CA THR A 75 -19.49 -14.71 -28.30
C THR A 75 -18.79 -13.85 -29.35
N GLY A 76 -18.89 -12.52 -29.24
CA GLY A 76 -18.26 -11.57 -30.14
C GLY A 76 -18.32 -10.14 -29.62
N GLY A 77 -17.77 -9.22 -30.41
CA GLY A 77 -17.79 -7.80 -30.11
C GLY A 77 -16.59 -7.33 -29.30
N THR A 78 -16.71 -6.11 -28.77
CA THR A 78 -15.64 -5.42 -28.06
C THR A 78 -16.19 -4.66 -26.86
N TYR A 79 -15.30 -4.30 -25.94
CA TYR A 79 -15.56 -3.40 -24.83
C TYR A 79 -14.48 -2.32 -24.74
N THR A 80 -14.74 -1.27 -23.98
CA THR A 80 -13.75 -0.21 -23.71
C THR A 80 -13.66 0.05 -22.22
N LEU A 81 -12.47 0.44 -21.74
CA LEU A 81 -12.25 0.91 -20.38
C LEU A 81 -12.02 2.42 -20.40
N THR A 82 -12.52 3.14 -19.41
CA THR A 82 -12.29 4.58 -19.25
C THR A 82 -11.67 4.85 -17.89
N TYR A 83 -10.52 5.52 -17.90
CA TYR A 83 -9.82 5.97 -16.69
C TYR A 83 -9.68 7.49 -16.73
N SER A 84 -10.14 8.17 -15.67
CA SER A 84 -10.01 9.63 -15.50
C SER A 84 -10.29 10.46 -16.76
N GLY A 85 -11.37 10.13 -17.47
CA GLY A 85 -11.81 10.85 -18.68
C GLY A 85 -11.18 10.41 -20.01
N GLN A 86 -10.24 9.45 -20.02
CA GLN A 86 -9.71 8.87 -21.25
C GLN A 86 -10.19 7.43 -21.45
N THR A 87 -10.62 7.12 -22.67
CA THR A 87 -11.16 5.81 -23.04
C THR A 87 -10.17 5.06 -23.92
N THR A 88 -9.96 3.77 -23.63
CA THR A 88 -9.10 2.90 -24.43
C THR A 88 -9.63 2.72 -25.85
N ALA A 89 -8.77 2.26 -26.75
CA ALA A 89 -9.24 1.62 -27.99
C ALA A 89 -10.13 0.41 -27.66
N ALA A 90 -10.87 -0.07 -28.67
CA ALA A 90 -11.75 -1.23 -28.53
C ALA A 90 -10.93 -2.49 -28.16
N ILE A 91 -11.29 -3.12 -27.04
CA ILE A 91 -10.68 -4.34 -26.51
C ILE A 91 -11.59 -5.52 -26.89
N PRO A 92 -11.06 -6.60 -27.49
CA PRO A 92 -11.87 -7.75 -27.90
C PRO A 92 -12.51 -8.44 -26.68
N TYR A 93 -13.73 -8.98 -26.86
CA TYR A 93 -14.47 -9.67 -25.79
C TYR A 93 -13.70 -10.84 -25.15
N ASN A 94 -12.73 -11.43 -25.87
CA ASN A 94 -11.88 -12.53 -25.43
C ASN A 94 -10.43 -12.10 -25.15
N ALA A 95 -10.21 -10.83 -24.80
CA ALA A 95 -8.88 -10.28 -24.57
C ALA A 95 -8.11 -11.03 -23.46
N THR A 96 -6.82 -11.23 -23.73
CA THR A 96 -5.83 -11.63 -22.73
C THR A 96 -5.48 -10.47 -21.80
N ALA A 97 -4.95 -10.75 -20.61
CA ALA A 97 -4.47 -9.71 -19.69
C ALA A 97 -3.46 -8.76 -20.38
N ALA A 98 -2.55 -9.29 -21.21
CA ALA A 98 -1.59 -8.49 -21.96
C ALA A 98 -2.24 -7.51 -22.94
N GLN A 99 -3.35 -7.88 -23.60
CA GLN A 99 -4.08 -6.98 -24.48
C GLN A 99 -4.78 -5.86 -23.70
N VAL A 100 -5.31 -6.18 -22.51
CA VAL A 100 -5.89 -5.18 -21.61
C VAL A 100 -4.81 -4.20 -21.13
N ARG A 101 -3.62 -4.69 -20.74
CA ARG A 101 -2.48 -3.85 -20.34
C ARG A 101 -2.10 -2.89 -21.46
N THR A 102 -1.86 -3.38 -22.67
CA THR A 102 -1.46 -2.55 -23.80
C THR A 102 -2.50 -1.46 -24.10
N ALA A 103 -3.79 -1.77 -23.97
CA ALA A 103 -4.85 -0.79 -24.18
C ALA A 103 -4.87 0.30 -23.10
N LEU A 104 -4.59 -0.04 -21.85
CA LEU A 104 -4.51 0.90 -20.73
C LEU A 104 -3.24 1.76 -20.77
N GLU A 105 -2.08 1.17 -21.06
CA GLU A 105 -0.80 1.88 -21.18
C GLU A 105 -0.78 2.89 -22.35
N ALA A 106 -1.67 2.71 -23.34
CA ALA A 106 -1.83 3.64 -24.45
C ALA A 106 -2.57 4.94 -24.06
N LEU A 107 -3.23 4.99 -22.90
CA LEU A 107 -3.86 6.21 -22.40
C LEU A 107 -2.78 7.19 -21.90
N SER A 108 -2.89 8.47 -22.23
CA SER A 108 -1.85 9.43 -21.88
C SER A 108 -1.81 9.78 -20.38
N ASN A 109 -2.88 9.45 -19.65
CA ASN A 109 -3.00 9.61 -18.20
C ASN A 109 -2.58 8.36 -17.40
N ILE A 110 -2.33 7.23 -18.07
CA ILE A 110 -1.70 6.04 -17.46
C ILE A 110 -0.26 5.96 -17.94
N GLY A 111 -0.02 5.83 -19.24
CA GLY A 111 1.32 5.68 -19.82
C GLY A 111 1.95 4.30 -19.61
N ALA A 112 3.02 4.02 -20.36
CA ALA A 112 3.71 2.74 -20.33
C ALA A 112 4.42 2.47 -18.99
N GLY A 113 4.30 1.24 -18.48
CA GLY A 113 4.93 0.79 -17.23
C GLY A 113 4.16 1.14 -15.96
N ASN A 114 3.01 1.81 -16.08
CA ASN A 114 2.20 2.25 -14.93
C ASN A 114 1.02 1.33 -14.60
N VAL A 115 0.89 0.21 -15.32
CA VAL A 115 -0.05 -0.86 -14.98
C VAL A 115 0.57 -2.23 -15.24
N THR A 116 0.26 -3.19 -14.37
CA THR A 116 0.48 -4.61 -14.62
C THR A 116 -0.87 -5.34 -14.59
N THR A 117 -0.98 -6.45 -15.32
CA THR A 117 -2.25 -7.19 -15.42
C THR A 117 -2.03 -8.68 -15.24
N SER A 118 -2.94 -9.36 -14.56
CA SER A 118 -2.92 -10.81 -14.36
C SER A 118 -4.32 -11.42 -14.52
N GLY A 119 -4.40 -12.76 -14.49
CA GLY A 119 -5.64 -13.50 -14.75
C GLY A 119 -5.95 -13.60 -16.25
N GLY A 120 -7.23 -13.48 -16.60
CA GLY A 120 -7.72 -13.67 -17.96
C GLY A 120 -7.48 -15.08 -18.54
N PRO A 121 -7.77 -15.29 -19.82
CA PRO A 121 -8.44 -14.35 -20.74
C PRO A 121 -9.94 -14.19 -20.43
N HIS A 122 -10.51 -13.07 -20.87
CA HIS A 122 -11.97 -12.89 -20.87
C HIS A 122 -12.66 -13.82 -21.88
N PRO A 123 -13.99 -14.04 -21.75
CA PRO A 123 -14.83 -13.72 -20.60
C PRO A 123 -14.70 -14.73 -19.45
N GLY A 124 -13.91 -15.81 -19.61
CA GLY A 124 -13.87 -16.94 -18.68
C GLY A 124 -13.17 -16.66 -17.34
N THR A 125 -12.17 -15.77 -17.32
CA THR A 125 -11.47 -15.38 -16.10
C THR A 125 -11.35 -13.87 -16.04
N ALA A 126 -11.62 -13.28 -14.88
CA ALA A 126 -11.47 -11.84 -14.68
C ALA A 126 -10.00 -11.42 -14.87
N VAL A 127 -9.80 -10.17 -15.29
CA VAL A 127 -8.47 -9.58 -15.44
C VAL A 127 -8.26 -8.61 -14.29
N SER A 128 -7.25 -8.87 -13.47
CA SER A 128 -6.83 -7.95 -12.41
C SER A 128 -5.84 -6.95 -12.99
N VAL A 129 -6.06 -5.67 -12.76
CA VAL A 129 -5.22 -4.54 -13.18
C VAL A 129 -4.63 -3.91 -11.93
N THR A 130 -3.32 -4.02 -11.77
CA THR A 130 -2.57 -3.39 -10.68
C THR A 130 -1.92 -2.11 -11.19
N PHE A 131 -2.18 -0.99 -10.52
CA PHE A 131 -1.58 0.30 -10.85
C PHE A 131 -0.19 0.40 -10.23
N THR A 132 0.81 0.60 -11.09
CA THR A 132 2.23 0.57 -10.74
C THR A 132 2.94 1.84 -11.21
N GLY A 133 4.26 1.91 -11.02
CA GLY A 133 5.08 3.03 -11.51
C GLY A 133 4.64 4.37 -10.92
N ALA A 134 4.32 5.34 -11.78
CA ALA A 134 3.85 6.66 -11.37
C ALA A 134 2.47 6.66 -10.69
N LEU A 135 1.71 5.56 -10.81
CA LEU A 135 0.41 5.36 -10.17
C LEU A 135 0.47 4.34 -9.03
N ALA A 136 1.66 3.82 -8.71
CA ALA A 136 1.84 2.94 -7.56
C ALA A 136 1.44 3.68 -6.28
N ASN A 137 0.99 2.92 -5.27
CA ASN A 137 0.78 3.44 -3.93
C ASN A 137 -0.15 4.65 -3.85
N THR A 138 -1.06 4.79 -4.82
CA THR A 138 -2.00 5.91 -4.91
C THR A 138 -3.41 5.36 -5.05
N ASN A 139 -4.36 5.93 -4.30
CA ASN A 139 -5.77 5.65 -4.53
C ASN A 139 -6.18 6.30 -5.85
N VAL A 140 -6.50 5.48 -6.84
CA VAL A 140 -6.85 5.94 -8.19
C VAL A 140 -8.35 5.86 -8.41
N ALA A 141 -8.87 6.68 -9.32
CA ALA A 141 -10.29 6.62 -9.64
C ALA A 141 -10.64 5.24 -10.23
N GLN A 142 -11.77 4.66 -9.78
CA GLN A 142 -12.26 3.41 -10.37
C GLN A 142 -12.51 3.61 -11.87
N MET A 143 -11.95 2.72 -12.69
CA MET A 143 -12.24 2.71 -14.12
C MET A 143 -13.72 2.42 -14.34
N THR A 144 -14.28 2.97 -15.41
CA THR A 144 -15.59 2.57 -15.90
C THR A 144 -15.42 1.72 -17.15
N ALA A 145 -16.36 0.81 -17.40
CA ALA A 145 -16.34 -0.02 -18.60
C ALA A 145 -17.63 0.18 -19.40
N SER A 146 -17.51 0.08 -20.73
CA SER A 146 -18.66 0.01 -21.63
C SER A 146 -18.60 -1.29 -22.42
N GLY A 147 -19.59 -2.15 -22.20
CA GLY A 147 -19.82 -3.37 -22.96
C GLY A 147 -20.85 -3.21 -24.09
N ALA A 148 -21.21 -1.99 -24.48
CA ALA A 148 -22.31 -1.72 -25.41
C ALA A 148 -22.13 -2.34 -26.81
N SER A 149 -20.89 -2.68 -27.18
CA SER A 149 -20.54 -3.34 -28.44
C SER A 149 -20.30 -4.84 -28.30
N LEU A 150 -20.62 -5.45 -27.16
CA LEU A 150 -20.59 -6.90 -26.98
C LEU A 150 -21.80 -7.54 -27.66
N THR A 151 -21.59 -8.71 -28.25
CA THR A 151 -22.62 -9.44 -29.01
C THR A 151 -22.69 -10.90 -28.59
N GLY A 152 -23.87 -11.50 -28.74
CA GLY A 152 -24.13 -12.88 -28.33
C GLY A 152 -24.25 -13.04 -26.80
N GLY A 153 -24.56 -14.25 -26.37
CA GLY A 153 -24.76 -14.55 -24.95
C GLY A 153 -26.07 -14.02 -24.37
N SER A 154 -26.15 -13.99 -23.04
CA SER A 154 -27.32 -13.57 -22.26
C SER A 154 -27.05 -12.22 -21.60
N SER A 155 -27.36 -11.13 -22.31
CA SER A 155 -27.18 -9.74 -21.85
C SER A 155 -25.75 -9.46 -21.34
N PRO A 156 -24.74 -9.53 -22.22
CA PRO A 156 -23.35 -9.38 -21.81
C PRO A 156 -23.08 -7.98 -21.24
N THR A 157 -22.33 -7.92 -20.15
CA THR A 157 -21.91 -6.65 -19.53
C THR A 157 -20.47 -6.74 -19.02
N VAL A 158 -19.83 -5.59 -18.88
CA VAL A 158 -18.48 -5.46 -18.31
C VAL A 158 -18.57 -4.62 -17.05
N THR A 159 -18.03 -5.15 -15.96
CA THR A 159 -17.95 -4.46 -14.68
C THR A 159 -16.51 -4.29 -14.26
N VAL A 160 -16.23 -3.17 -13.60
CA VAL A 160 -14.96 -2.92 -12.92
C VAL A 160 -15.26 -2.73 -11.44
N THR A 161 -14.46 -3.37 -10.59
CA THR A 161 -14.52 -3.22 -9.14
C THR A 161 -13.12 -3.05 -8.58
N THR A 162 -12.91 -2.10 -7.66
CA THR A 162 -11.67 -2.04 -6.87
C THR A 162 -11.58 -3.25 -5.93
N ALA A 163 -10.63 -4.14 -6.18
CA ALA A 163 -10.36 -5.32 -5.35
C ALA A 163 -9.40 -5.01 -4.19
N THR A 164 -8.51 -4.04 -4.38
CA THR A 164 -7.63 -3.49 -3.35
C THR A 164 -7.47 -2.00 -3.64
N GLY A 165 -7.82 -1.13 -2.70
CA GLY A 165 -7.57 0.31 -2.87
C GLY A 165 -6.07 0.60 -2.86
N GLY A 166 -5.62 1.49 -3.73
CA GLY A 166 -4.23 1.92 -3.69
C GLY A 166 -4.00 3.01 -2.67
N GLY A 167 -2.73 3.20 -2.33
CA GLY A 167 -2.34 4.16 -1.30
C GLY A 167 -2.64 3.63 0.09
N THR A 168 -2.83 4.55 1.02
CA THR A 168 -3.07 4.25 2.42
C THR A 168 -4.52 3.80 2.60
N ASP A 169 -4.84 2.53 2.34
CA ASP A 169 -6.18 2.02 2.65
C ASP A 169 -6.12 0.78 3.54
N LEU A 170 -6.24 1.01 4.84
CA LEU A 170 -6.83 0.07 5.79
C LEU A 170 -7.78 0.82 6.74
N GLY A 171 -8.85 1.37 6.17
CA GLY A 171 -10.14 1.54 6.85
C GLY A 171 -10.23 2.67 7.88
N SER A 172 -10.83 3.80 7.48
CA SER A 172 -11.54 4.81 8.30
C SER A 172 -10.93 5.13 9.68
N GLY A 173 -9.60 5.11 9.80
CA GLY A 173 -9.04 4.65 11.05
C GLY A 173 -7.71 5.19 11.44
N GLY A 174 -6.99 6.02 10.68
CA GLY A 174 -5.84 6.81 11.16
C GLY A 174 -4.45 6.17 11.03
N THR A 175 -4.36 4.88 10.75
CA THR A 175 -3.08 4.17 10.59
C THR A 175 -2.31 4.60 9.34
N GLU A 176 -2.80 5.60 8.61
CA GLU A 176 -2.31 6.01 7.30
C GLU A 176 -1.10 6.95 7.36
N THR A 177 -0.82 7.58 8.52
CA THR A 177 0.35 8.45 8.66
C THR A 177 1.35 7.88 9.65
N ALA A 178 2.54 7.52 9.17
CA ALA A 178 3.67 7.19 10.00
C ALA A 178 3.98 8.35 10.96
N LYS A 179 4.06 8.05 12.25
CA LYS A 179 4.34 9.04 13.31
C LYS A 179 5.67 8.82 14.01
N GLY A 180 6.27 7.65 13.83
CA GLY A 180 7.58 7.35 14.35
C GLY A 180 7.89 5.86 14.28
N PHE A 181 8.89 5.48 15.06
CA PHE A 181 9.34 4.09 15.18
C PHE A 181 9.10 3.56 16.58
N LEU A 182 8.77 2.28 16.70
CA LEU A 182 8.69 1.59 17.98
C LEU A 182 10.07 1.53 18.61
N LEU A 183 10.23 2.12 19.80
CA LEU A 183 11.55 2.21 20.43
C LEU A 183 12.12 0.83 20.79
N ASN A 184 11.31 -0.03 21.41
CA ASN A 184 11.72 -1.34 21.90
C ASN A 184 10.77 -2.41 21.41
N GLU A 185 11.27 -3.62 21.18
CA GLU A 185 10.44 -4.77 20.85
C GLU A 185 9.32 -4.95 21.88
N ARG A 186 8.12 -5.27 21.39
CA ARG A 186 6.96 -5.55 22.23
C ARG A 186 6.29 -6.84 21.79
N GLN A 187 5.81 -7.60 22.77
CA GLN A 187 4.95 -8.75 22.53
C GLN A 187 3.50 -8.37 22.86
N VAL A 188 2.59 -8.59 21.92
CA VAL A 188 1.14 -8.43 22.10
C VAL A 188 0.44 -9.79 22.14
N ARG A 189 -0.80 -9.81 22.66
CA ARG A 189 -1.69 -10.98 22.63
C ARG A 189 -3.11 -10.50 22.36
N ALA A 190 -3.95 -11.34 21.76
CA ALA A 190 -5.31 -10.98 21.37
C ALA A 190 -6.09 -10.37 22.55
N GLY A 191 -6.75 -9.24 22.31
CA GLY A 191 -7.49 -8.48 23.33
C GLY A 191 -6.66 -7.86 24.46
N ARG A 192 -5.31 -7.85 24.38
CA ARG A 192 -4.42 -7.21 25.38
C ARG A 192 -3.54 -6.14 24.76
N HIS A 193 -4.01 -4.90 24.84
CA HIS A 193 -3.23 -3.71 24.46
C HIS A 193 -1.96 -3.57 25.31
N VAL A 194 -0.89 -3.04 24.71
CA VAL A 194 0.43 -3.00 25.33
C VAL A 194 0.98 -1.59 25.29
N ASP A 195 1.44 -1.08 26.42
CA ASP A 195 2.10 0.22 26.49
C ASP A 195 3.50 0.14 25.86
N ALA A 196 3.85 1.15 25.08
CA ALA A 196 5.12 1.24 24.39
C ALA A 196 5.62 2.69 24.31
N ALA A 197 6.81 2.86 23.75
CA ALA A 197 7.41 4.16 23.51
C ALA A 197 7.58 4.37 22.01
N LEU A 198 7.07 5.50 21.51
CA LEU A 198 7.23 5.96 20.15
C LEU A 198 8.42 6.89 20.06
N TYR A 199 9.39 6.53 19.22
CA TYR A 199 10.47 7.41 18.78
C TYR A 199 9.93 8.30 17.65
N TYR A 200 9.65 9.57 17.93
CA TYR A 200 8.99 10.45 16.97
C TYR A 200 9.87 11.61 16.47
N ARG A 201 11.03 11.84 17.10
CA ARG A 201 12.00 12.88 16.73
C ARG A 201 13.43 12.42 16.93
N GLY A 202 14.31 12.77 15.99
CA GLY A 202 15.75 12.52 16.09
C GLY A 202 16.37 11.99 14.80
N ARG A 203 17.44 11.18 14.91
CA ARG A 203 18.17 10.61 13.78
C ARG A 203 18.05 9.09 13.74
N VAL A 204 17.81 8.54 12.55
CA VAL A 204 17.65 7.11 12.30
C VAL A 204 18.60 6.64 11.20
N TYR A 205 19.26 5.51 11.44
CA TYR A 205 20.00 4.77 10.42
C TYR A 205 19.06 3.80 9.70
N GLU A 206 18.72 4.13 8.46
CA GLU A 206 17.73 3.38 7.70
C GLU A 206 18.14 1.93 7.44
N ASP A 207 19.43 1.69 7.20
CA ASP A 207 19.95 0.35 6.88
C ASP A 207 19.92 -0.60 8.08
N LEU A 208 19.61 -0.08 9.27
CA LEU A 208 19.54 -0.84 10.51
C LEU A 208 18.10 -1.02 11.00
N LEU A 209 17.12 -0.43 10.30
CA LEU A 209 15.71 -0.69 10.57
C LEU A 209 15.35 -2.15 10.23
N PRO A 210 14.41 -2.77 10.95
CA PRO A 210 13.98 -4.13 10.67
C PRO A 210 13.36 -4.22 9.26
N ALA A 211 13.77 -5.23 8.48
CA ALA A 211 13.27 -5.46 7.12
C ALA A 211 11.74 -5.64 7.05
N ASN A 212 11.14 -6.18 8.12
CA ASN A 212 9.69 -6.35 8.25
C ASN A 212 9.06 -5.28 9.16
N GLY A 213 9.68 -4.10 9.25
CA GLY A 213 9.23 -2.99 10.09
C GLY A 213 8.18 -2.09 9.47
N GLY A 214 7.81 -2.28 8.20
CA GLY A 214 6.89 -1.37 7.51
C GLY A 214 7.50 0.00 7.21
N PHE A 215 8.82 0.10 7.01
CA PHE A 215 9.46 1.33 6.56
C PHE A 215 9.55 1.34 5.03
N ASP A 216 8.71 2.15 4.38
CA ASP A 216 8.70 2.37 2.94
C ASP A 216 8.99 3.85 2.58
N ALA A 217 8.96 4.18 1.29
CA ALA A 217 9.23 5.52 0.81
C ALA A 217 8.22 6.56 1.31
N GLN A 218 6.97 6.14 1.55
CA GLN A 218 5.90 7.01 2.04
C GLN A 218 6.09 7.31 3.53
N ALA A 219 6.32 6.28 4.34
CA ALA A 219 6.69 6.44 5.75
C ALA A 219 7.92 7.34 5.90
N ARG A 220 8.93 7.19 5.04
CA ARG A 220 10.09 8.09 5.01
C ARG A 220 9.67 9.55 4.77
N ALA A 221 8.83 9.81 3.78
CA ALA A 221 8.37 11.16 3.47
C ALA A 221 7.59 11.78 4.63
N GLU A 222 6.68 11.02 5.25
CA GLU A 222 5.84 11.45 6.36
C GLU A 222 6.63 11.74 7.64
N LEU A 223 7.71 10.98 7.88
CA LEU A 223 8.56 11.13 9.06
C LEU A 223 9.65 12.20 8.89
N SER A 224 10.03 12.52 7.65
CA SER A 224 11.11 13.47 7.34
C SER A 224 11.01 14.86 7.99
N PRO A 225 9.82 15.41 8.33
CA PRO A 225 9.74 16.69 9.05
C PRO A 225 10.27 16.63 10.50
N ASN A 226 10.29 15.44 11.11
CA ASN A 226 10.68 15.25 12.52
C ASN A 226 11.85 14.29 12.70
N ILE A 227 12.11 13.41 11.73
CA ILE A 227 13.16 12.39 11.75
C ILE A 227 14.12 12.62 10.60
N TYR A 228 15.40 12.72 10.95
CA TYR A 228 16.50 12.77 10.00
C TYR A 228 16.99 11.36 9.69
N PHE A 229 17.10 11.05 8.40
CA PHE A 229 17.47 9.72 7.94
C PHE A 229 18.90 9.70 7.40
N ASP A 230 19.74 8.91 8.03
CA ASP A 230 21.16 8.72 7.70
C ASP A 230 21.42 7.25 7.28
N LYS A 231 22.57 7.01 6.64
CA LYS A 231 23.09 5.68 6.31
C LYS A 231 24.32 5.39 7.17
N VAL A 232 24.59 4.13 7.49
CA VAL A 232 25.76 3.80 8.31
C VAL A 232 27.03 4.05 7.51
N GLY A 233 27.83 5.05 7.91
CA GLY A 233 29.12 5.37 7.28
C GLY A 233 29.08 6.41 6.15
N ALA A 234 27.95 7.10 5.97
CA ALA A 234 27.84 8.30 5.14
C ALA A 234 28.33 9.58 5.86
#